data_AF-F9GFZ3-F1
#
_entry.id   AF-F9GFZ3-F1
#
_cell.length_a   1.000
_cell.length_b   1.000
_cell.length_c   1.000
_cell.angle_alpha   90.00
_cell.angle_beta   90.00
_cell.angle_gamma   90.00
#
_symmetry.space_group_name_H-M   'P 1'
#
loop_
_entity.id
_entity.type
_entity.pdbx_description
1 polymer ?
#
loop_
_entity_poly.entity_id
_entity_poly.type
_entity_poly.pdbx_seq_one_letter_code
_entity_poly.pdbx_strand_id
1 'polypeptide(L)'
;QVDSQTLTTSDRRIGLGILRDFTRRAEASDVLAPALVVQESGFRKFEWATTNRLALLINALNEPDDDRLHTLCDQDPLVVIICGLCLNKKKIRRMSQDLWDEVLRQAQTASKRLGPQLLHQTQINETVKGTSGNFKQQFYETGFHNEKGALCERVYERLWKDYTNETVFDERNFHSYPAGTITKFDCNQDCSSVSFTQGGSVIMKKKGPGSMSNVPSDIGISASHGGTKGL
;
A
#
# COMPACT_ATOMS: atom_id res chain seq x y z
N GLN A 1 -28.38 29.74 2.30
CA GLN A 1 -27.90 29.38 3.65
C GLN A 1 -29.01 28.56 4.29
N VAL A 2 -28.77 27.29 4.64
CA VAL A 2 -29.81 26.45 5.28
C VAL A 2 -29.89 26.88 6.74
N ASP A 3 -31.06 27.33 7.18
CA ASP A 3 -31.30 27.70 8.57
C ASP A 3 -31.34 26.42 9.42
N SER A 4 -30.29 26.19 10.21
CA SER A 4 -30.15 25.01 11.06
C SER A 4 -31.19 24.96 12.20
N GLN A 5 -31.89 26.06 12.46
CA GLN A 5 -32.94 26.14 13.48
C GLN A 5 -34.29 25.59 13.01
N THR A 6 -34.50 25.35 11.71
CA THR A 6 -35.76 24.77 11.20
C THR A 6 -35.77 23.23 11.16
N LEU A 7 -34.62 22.60 11.36
CA LEU A 7 -34.48 21.14 11.39
C LEU A 7 -35.11 20.52 12.65
N THR A 8 -35.70 19.33 12.53
CA THR A 8 -36.18 18.59 13.70
C THR A 8 -35.01 18.16 14.59
N THR A 9 -35.26 17.89 15.88
CA THR A 9 -34.23 17.40 16.81
C THR A 9 -33.55 16.13 16.31
N SER A 10 -34.28 15.25 15.61
CA SER A 10 -33.75 14.04 14.99
C SER A 10 -32.80 14.37 13.85
N ASP A 11 -33.21 15.24 12.92
CA ASP A 11 -32.39 15.63 11.76
C ASP A 11 -31.14 16.38 12.18
N ARG A 12 -31.23 17.24 13.21
CA ARG A 12 -30.05 17.88 13.81
C ARG A 12 -29.09 16.85 14.39
N ARG A 13 -29.59 15.82 15.09
CA ARG A 13 -28.73 14.77 15.67
C ARG A 13 -28.04 13.94 14.59
N ILE A 14 -28.76 13.58 13.53
CA ILE A 14 -28.20 12.85 12.37
C ILE A 14 -27.16 13.72 11.67
N GLY A 15 -27.48 14.98 11.38
CA GLY A 15 -26.56 15.93 10.75
C GLY A 15 -25.29 16.17 11.57
N LEU A 16 -25.41 16.33 12.89
CA LEU A 16 -24.26 16.43 13.79
C LEU A 16 -23.41 15.15 13.80
N GLY A 17 -24.03 13.98 13.73
CA GLY A 17 -23.32 12.70 13.61
C GLY A 17 -22.48 12.63 12.34
N ILE A 18 -23.09 12.95 11.20
CA ILE A 18 -22.41 12.98 9.89
C ILE A 18 -21.23 13.95 9.91
N LEU A 19 -21.43 15.17 10.41
CA LEU A 19 -20.37 16.17 10.48
C LEU A 19 -19.21 15.73 11.37
N ARG A 20 -19.50 15.13 12.53
CA ARG A 20 -18.46 14.59 13.42
C ARG A 20 -17.65 13.48 12.76
N ASP A 21 -18.31 12.58 12.03
CA ASP A 21 -17.62 11.51 11.31
C ASP A 21 -16.75 12.07 10.18
N PHE A 22 -17.23 13.07 9.43
CA PHE A 22 -16.42 13.75 8.41
C PHE A 22 -15.22 14.45 9.02
N THR A 23 -15.40 15.18 10.13
CA THR A 23 -14.31 15.82 10.85
C THR A 23 -13.27 14.80 11.29
N ARG A 24 -13.70 13.67 11.88
CA ARG A 24 -12.78 12.60 12.32
C ARG A 24 -11.97 12.02 11.16
N ARG A 25 -12.62 11.78 10.01
CA ARG A 25 -11.94 11.27 8.79
C ARG A 25 -10.92 12.28 8.26
N ALA A 26 -11.27 13.56 8.26
CA ALA A 26 -10.37 14.63 7.83
C ALA A 26 -9.17 14.77 8.79
N GLU A 27 -9.41 14.74 10.10
CA GLU A 27 -8.36 14.76 11.13
C GLU A 27 -7.41 13.56 10.99
N ALA A 28 -7.95 12.35 10.77
CA ALA A 28 -7.12 11.16 10.53
C ALA A 28 -6.27 11.29 9.26
N SER A 29 -6.82 11.87 8.19
CA SER A 29 -6.07 12.12 6.95
C SER A 29 -4.96 13.15 7.16
N ASP A 30 -5.22 14.21 7.93
CA ASP A 30 -4.22 15.23 8.27
C ASP A 30 -3.09 14.63 9.12
N VAL A 31 -3.45 13.76 10.07
CA VAL A 31 -2.49 12.98 10.84
C VAL A 31 -1.56 12.16 9.94
N LEU A 32 -2.09 11.55 8.88
CA LEU A 32 -1.34 10.70 7.94
C LEU A 32 -0.62 11.47 6.83
N ALA A 33 -0.83 12.78 6.71
CA ALA A 33 -0.25 13.61 5.64
C ALA A 33 1.27 13.41 5.44
N PRO A 34 2.10 13.27 6.49
CA PRO A 34 3.54 13.04 6.31
C PRO A 34 3.90 11.78 5.52
N ALA A 35 3.07 10.73 5.55
CA ALA A 35 3.28 9.53 4.72
C ALA A 35 2.68 9.68 3.32
N LEU A 36 1.58 10.43 3.19
CA LEU A 36 0.88 10.63 1.92
C LEU A 36 1.67 11.49 0.92
N VAL A 37 2.62 12.30 1.39
CA VAL A 37 3.51 13.12 0.55
C VAL A 37 4.25 12.30 -0.52
N VAL A 38 4.42 10.97 -0.31
CA VAL A 38 5.02 10.07 -1.30
C VAL A 38 4.27 10.03 -2.64
N GLN A 39 3.00 10.44 -2.65
CA GLN A 39 2.18 10.51 -3.86
C GLN A 39 2.40 11.79 -4.67
N GLU A 40 3.09 12.79 -4.11
CA GLU A 40 3.32 14.06 -4.79
C GLU A 40 4.33 13.89 -5.93
N SER A 41 4.06 14.51 -7.07
CA SER A 41 4.88 14.37 -8.30
C SER A 41 6.33 14.86 -8.13
N GLY A 42 6.60 15.70 -7.13
CA GLY A 42 7.92 16.21 -6.80
C GLY A 42 8.63 15.45 -5.66
N PHE A 43 7.98 14.45 -5.06
CA PHE A 43 8.54 13.76 -3.92
C PHE A 43 9.78 12.96 -4.31
N ARG A 44 10.89 13.20 -3.58
CA ARG A 44 12.16 12.51 -3.81
C ARG A 44 12.60 11.65 -2.65
N LYS A 45 12.39 12.14 -1.43
CA LYS A 45 12.85 11.50 -0.21
C LYS A 45 12.13 12.08 1.00
N PHE A 46 12.06 11.30 2.08
CA PHE A 46 11.58 11.79 3.36
C PHE A 46 12.65 12.63 4.05
N GLU A 47 12.18 13.63 4.80
CA GLU A 47 13.04 14.39 5.70
C GLU A 47 13.53 13.50 6.85
N TRP A 48 14.72 13.83 7.37
CA TRP A 48 15.33 13.10 8.48
C TRP A 48 14.42 13.03 9.71
N ALA A 49 13.68 14.10 10.01
CA ALA A 49 12.76 14.12 11.15
C ALA A 49 11.64 13.06 11.02
N THR A 50 11.21 12.77 9.80
CA THR A 50 10.15 11.80 9.50
C THR A 50 10.67 10.37 9.59
N THR A 51 11.86 10.09 9.05
CA THR A 51 12.49 8.76 9.15
C THR A 51 13.00 8.45 10.56
N ASN A 52 13.52 9.46 11.27
CA ASN A 52 13.90 9.31 12.68
C ASN A 52 12.68 8.99 13.56
N ARG A 53 11.52 9.58 13.27
CA ARG A 53 10.26 9.25 13.95
C ARG A 53 9.87 7.78 13.75
N LEU A 54 10.00 7.28 12.52
CA LEU A 54 9.78 5.87 12.20
C LEU A 54 10.72 4.97 13.03
N ALA A 55 12.02 5.28 13.06
CA ALA A 55 13.01 4.52 13.84
C ALA A 55 12.62 4.45 15.33
N LEU A 56 12.28 5.61 15.92
CA LEU A 56 11.87 5.71 17.31
C LEU A 56 10.59 4.94 17.61
N LEU A 57 9.63 4.94 16.68
CA LEU A 57 8.40 4.17 16.85
C LEU A 57 8.67 2.67 16.81
N ILE A 58 9.41 2.18 15.81
CA ILE A 58 9.75 0.76 15.69
C ILE A 58 10.46 0.26 16.94
N ASN A 59 11.43 1.02 17.47
CA ASN A 59 12.12 0.64 18.69
C ASN A 59 11.17 0.59 19.90
N ALA A 60 10.17 1.47 19.96
CA ALA A 60 9.17 1.50 21.01
C ALA A 60 8.16 0.33 20.93
N LEU A 61 8.00 -0.33 19.77
CA LEU A 61 7.15 -1.51 19.62
C LEU A 61 7.67 -2.72 20.41
N ASN A 62 8.96 -2.74 20.74
CA ASN A 62 9.55 -3.78 21.58
C ASN A 62 9.31 -3.54 23.09
N GLU A 63 8.68 -2.42 23.46
CA GLU A 63 8.39 -2.12 24.86
C GLU A 63 7.08 -2.81 25.32
N PRO A 64 7.06 -3.48 26.49
CA PRO A 64 5.97 -4.36 26.88
C PRO A 64 4.65 -3.69 27.32
N ASP A 65 4.56 -2.36 27.40
CA ASP A 65 3.58 -1.67 28.27
C ASP A 65 2.63 -0.68 27.57
N ASP A 66 2.19 -0.95 26.33
CA ASP A 66 1.21 -0.07 25.66
C ASP A 66 0.29 -0.80 24.69
N ASP A 67 -0.99 -0.94 25.06
CA ASP A 67 -2.02 -1.64 24.28
C ASP A 67 -2.16 -1.15 22.84
N ARG A 68 -1.93 0.14 22.58
CA ARG A 68 -1.99 0.70 21.22
C ARG A 68 -0.73 0.40 20.42
N LEU A 69 0.43 0.33 21.07
CA LEU A 69 1.64 -0.14 20.42
C LEU A 69 1.52 -1.64 20.12
N HIS A 70 0.95 -2.44 21.01
CA HIS A 70 0.64 -3.86 20.76
C HIS A 70 -0.31 -4.02 19.57
N THR A 71 -1.40 -3.25 19.53
CA THR A 71 -2.32 -3.23 18.37
C THR A 71 -1.60 -2.89 17.08
N LEU A 72 -0.61 -1.98 17.12
CA LEU A 72 0.21 -1.61 15.97
C LEU A 72 1.22 -2.70 15.59
N CYS A 73 1.80 -3.41 16.56
CA CYS A 73 2.67 -4.57 16.33
C CYS A 73 1.97 -5.68 15.53
N ASP A 74 0.68 -5.87 15.75
CA ASP A 74 -0.11 -6.90 15.07
C ASP A 74 -0.52 -6.50 13.63
N GLN A 75 -0.19 -5.28 13.19
CA GLN A 75 -0.51 -4.81 11.85
C GLN A 75 0.52 -5.25 10.81
N ASP A 76 0.10 -5.17 9.54
CA ASP A 76 1.02 -5.32 8.40
C ASP A 76 2.19 -4.31 8.49
N PRO A 77 3.44 -4.71 8.18
CA PRO A 77 4.59 -3.83 8.30
C PRO A 77 4.48 -2.50 7.56
N LEU A 78 3.77 -2.43 6.43
CA LEU A 78 3.53 -1.16 5.73
C LEU A 78 2.60 -0.23 6.50
N VAL A 79 1.62 -0.76 7.24
CA VAL A 79 0.75 0.02 8.12
C VAL A 79 1.59 0.62 9.25
N VAL A 80 2.47 -0.18 9.84
CA VAL A 80 3.40 0.29 10.87
C VAL A 80 4.34 1.38 10.33
N ILE A 81 4.85 1.22 9.11
CA ILE A 81 5.68 2.23 8.45
C ILE A 81 4.90 3.53 8.24
N ILE A 82 3.69 3.47 7.67
CA ILE A 82 2.85 4.64 7.44
C ILE A 82 2.57 5.36 8.76
N CYS A 83 2.18 4.63 9.80
CA CYS A 83 1.96 5.18 11.12
C CYS A 83 3.26 5.77 11.70
N GLY A 84 4.41 5.11 11.55
CA GLY A 84 5.71 5.55 12.07
C GLY A 84 6.29 6.79 11.39
N LEU A 85 6.01 7.00 10.11
CA LEU A 85 6.32 8.26 9.44
C LEU A 85 5.49 9.42 10.02
N CYS A 86 4.31 9.14 10.55
CA CYS A 86 3.33 10.17 10.93
C CYS A 86 3.26 10.43 12.46
N LEU A 87 3.49 9.41 13.27
CA LEU A 87 3.16 9.38 14.69
C LEU A 87 4.39 9.09 15.54
N ASN A 88 4.43 9.73 16.70
CA ASN A 88 5.31 9.32 17.79
C ASN A 88 4.47 8.67 18.90
N LYS A 89 5.14 7.96 19.80
CA LYS A 89 4.54 7.30 20.98
C LYS A 89 3.61 8.22 21.77
N LYS A 90 4.02 9.47 21.99
CA LYS A 90 3.22 10.46 22.73
C LYS A 90 1.91 10.80 22.03
N LYS A 91 1.92 10.94 20.70
CA LYS A 91 0.72 11.20 19.89
C LYS A 91 -0.21 9.99 19.87
N ILE A 92 0.32 8.78 19.77
CA ILE A 92 -0.46 7.53 19.85
C ILE A 92 -1.18 7.44 21.19
N ARG A 93 -0.49 7.69 22.31
CA ARG A 93 -1.08 7.63 23.66
C ARG A 93 -2.17 8.67 23.91
N ARG A 94 -2.03 9.87 23.35
CA ARG A 94 -2.92 11.00 23.62
C ARG A 94 -4.13 11.07 22.68
N MET A 95 -4.12 10.29 21.59
CA MET A 95 -5.20 10.28 20.62
C MET A 95 -6.49 9.72 21.25
N SER A 96 -7.66 10.21 20.86
CA SER A 96 -8.92 9.55 21.24
C SER A 96 -8.98 8.16 20.58
N GLN A 97 -9.75 7.23 21.17
CA GLN A 97 -9.87 5.89 20.60
C GLN A 97 -10.48 5.94 19.20
N ASP A 98 -11.58 6.69 19.02
CA ASP A 98 -12.21 6.81 17.70
C ASP A 98 -11.25 7.34 16.63
N LEU A 99 -10.40 8.32 16.97
CA LEU A 99 -9.44 8.87 16.02
C LEU A 99 -8.31 7.88 15.73
N TRP A 100 -7.87 7.13 16.74
CA TRP A 100 -6.88 6.06 16.56
C TRP A 100 -7.39 4.96 15.62
N ASP A 101 -8.61 4.49 15.83
CA ASP A 101 -9.23 3.46 15.00
C ASP A 101 -9.38 3.94 13.55
N GLU A 102 -9.80 5.20 13.35
CA GLU A 102 -9.92 5.79 12.02
C GLU A 102 -8.56 5.99 11.34
N VAL A 103 -7.52 6.37 12.09
CA VAL A 103 -6.13 6.47 11.58
C VAL A 103 -5.63 5.09 11.15
N LEU A 104 -5.82 4.04 11.96
CA LEU A 104 -5.43 2.67 11.57
C LEU A 104 -6.18 2.21 10.32
N ARG A 105 -7.49 2.45 10.25
CA ARG A 105 -8.31 2.10 9.08
C ARG A 105 -7.83 2.79 7.81
N GLN A 106 -7.50 4.08 7.89
CA GLN A 106 -6.96 4.83 6.75
C GLN A 106 -5.53 4.39 6.41
N ALA A 107 -4.69 4.09 7.40
CA ALA A 107 -3.33 3.58 7.19
C ALA A 107 -3.33 2.20 6.50
N GLN A 108 -4.26 1.30 6.85
CA GLN A 108 -4.48 0.03 6.15
C GLN A 108 -4.96 0.21 4.71
N THR A 109 -5.76 1.25 4.45
CA THR A 109 -6.18 1.57 3.08
C THR A 109 -5.00 2.16 2.30
N ALA A 110 -4.22 3.02 2.94
CA ALA A 110 -3.04 3.64 2.36
C ALA A 110 -1.92 2.63 2.13
N SER A 111 -1.71 1.62 2.97
CA SER A 111 -0.66 0.61 2.77
C SER A 111 -0.84 -0.15 1.47
N LYS A 112 -2.09 -0.50 1.13
CA LYS A 112 -2.43 -1.16 -0.14
C LYS A 112 -2.14 -0.27 -1.35
N ARG A 113 -2.36 1.04 -1.21
CA ARG A 113 -2.20 2.02 -2.30
C ARG A 113 -0.77 2.54 -2.46
N LEU A 114 -0.06 2.75 -1.34
CA LEU A 114 1.25 3.38 -1.26
C LEU A 114 2.39 2.39 -1.16
N GLY A 115 2.10 1.12 -0.92
CA GLY A 115 3.07 0.04 -0.79
C GLY A 115 4.19 0.17 -1.83
N PRO A 116 3.93 0.10 -3.14
CA PRO A 116 4.99 0.19 -4.14
C PRO A 116 5.91 1.40 -3.95
N GLN A 117 5.33 2.59 -3.76
CA GLN A 117 6.07 3.85 -3.65
C GLN A 117 6.94 3.92 -2.38
N LEU A 118 6.40 3.49 -1.23
CA LEU A 118 7.13 3.47 0.03
C LEU A 118 8.27 2.46 0.02
N LEU A 119 8.09 1.34 -0.68
CA LEU A 119 9.09 0.27 -0.72
C LEU A 119 10.30 0.58 -1.60
N HIS A 120 10.12 1.47 -2.58
CA HIS A 120 11.23 2.00 -3.37
C HIS A 120 12.07 3.05 -2.62
N GLN A 121 11.65 3.49 -1.43
CA GLN A 121 12.39 4.48 -0.65
C GLN A 121 13.52 3.84 0.14
N THR A 122 14.75 4.05 -0.32
CA THR A 122 15.97 3.52 0.32
C THR A 122 16.07 3.93 1.79
N GLN A 123 15.67 5.16 2.13
CA GLN A 123 15.71 5.67 3.50
C GLN A 123 14.81 4.87 4.46
N ILE A 124 13.63 4.41 4.01
CA ILE A 124 12.75 3.58 4.85
C ILE A 124 13.43 2.25 5.10
N ASN A 125 13.95 1.62 4.06
CA ASN A 125 14.64 0.33 4.18
C ASN A 125 15.87 0.43 5.08
N GLU A 126 16.68 1.49 4.95
CA GLU A 126 17.83 1.75 5.82
C GLU A 126 17.42 1.99 7.27
N THR A 127 16.33 2.75 7.48
CA THR A 127 15.77 3.00 8.81
C THR A 127 15.37 1.70 9.48
N VAL A 128 14.60 0.84 8.79
CA VAL A 128 14.18 -0.45 9.34
C VAL A 128 15.38 -1.38 9.56
N LYS A 129 16.37 -1.41 8.65
CA LYS A 129 17.63 -2.17 8.85
C LYS A 129 18.35 -1.80 10.14
N GLY A 130 18.38 -0.51 10.46
CA GLY A 130 19.06 0.03 11.64
C GLY A 130 18.31 -0.21 12.96
N THR A 131 17.06 -0.68 12.92
CA THR A 131 16.28 -1.00 14.12
C THR A 131 16.48 -2.45 14.57
N SER A 132 16.15 -2.75 15.82
CA SER A 132 16.20 -4.09 16.42
C SER A 132 14.79 -4.64 16.69
N GLY A 133 14.67 -5.97 16.78
CA GLY A 133 13.45 -6.65 17.23
C GLY A 133 12.64 -7.38 16.15
N ASN A 134 11.51 -7.94 16.58
CA ASN A 134 10.66 -8.83 15.78
C ASN A 134 10.07 -8.14 14.55
N PHE A 135 9.84 -6.83 14.62
CA PHE A 135 9.35 -6.03 13.50
C PHE A 135 10.28 -6.10 12.28
N LYS A 136 11.60 -6.06 12.50
CA LYS A 136 12.59 -6.17 11.43
C LYS A 136 12.47 -7.51 10.71
N GLN A 137 12.27 -8.59 11.46
CA GLN A 137 12.10 -9.93 10.92
C GLN A 137 10.77 -10.06 10.16
N GLN A 138 9.65 -9.59 10.71
CA GLN A 138 8.35 -9.54 10.01
C GLN A 138 8.40 -8.68 8.75
N PHE A 139 9.09 -7.54 8.82
CA PHE A 139 9.38 -6.72 7.65
C PHE A 139 10.21 -7.53 6.64
N TYR A 140 11.23 -8.30 6.99
CA TYR A 140 11.95 -9.09 5.98
C TYR A 140 11.20 -10.33 5.46
N GLU A 141 10.42 -11.00 6.31
CA GLU A 141 9.65 -12.22 5.99
C GLU A 141 8.43 -11.96 5.10
N THR A 142 7.82 -10.77 5.20
CA THR A 142 6.76 -10.34 4.27
C THR A 142 7.27 -10.12 2.83
N GLY A 143 8.58 -10.30 2.59
CA GLY A 143 9.18 -10.41 1.27
C GLY A 143 10.30 -9.42 0.99
N PHE A 144 10.73 -8.63 1.97
CA PHE A 144 11.59 -7.45 1.80
C PHE A 144 13.08 -7.74 1.61
N HIS A 145 13.41 -8.66 0.70
CA HIS A 145 14.77 -8.74 0.20
C HIS A 145 15.04 -7.66 -0.85
N ASN A 146 16.14 -6.96 -0.58
CA ASN A 146 16.66 -5.84 -1.33
C ASN A 146 17.32 -6.34 -2.62
N GLU A 147 16.54 -6.83 -3.57
CA GLU A 147 16.97 -7.09 -4.94
C GLU A 147 15.86 -6.62 -5.87
N LYS A 148 16.17 -5.65 -6.73
CA LYS A 148 15.25 -4.77 -7.49
C LYS A 148 14.21 -5.48 -8.41
N GLY A 149 14.11 -6.80 -8.42
CA GLY A 149 13.16 -7.56 -9.24
C GLY A 149 12.31 -8.60 -8.48
N ALA A 150 12.85 -9.28 -7.47
CA ALA A 150 12.25 -10.51 -6.91
C ALA A 150 10.99 -10.28 -6.05
N LEU A 151 10.76 -9.06 -5.56
CA LEU A 151 9.63 -8.72 -4.68
C LEU A 151 8.38 -8.35 -5.48
N CYS A 152 8.59 -7.60 -6.56
CA CYS A 152 7.61 -7.38 -7.62
C CYS A 152 7.13 -8.74 -8.13
N GLU A 153 8.09 -9.61 -8.45
CA GLU A 153 7.84 -10.93 -8.98
C GLU A 153 6.93 -11.74 -8.04
N ARG A 154 7.27 -11.86 -6.75
CA ARG A 154 6.47 -12.61 -5.77
C ARG A 154 5.04 -12.09 -5.53
N VAL A 155 4.78 -10.80 -5.71
CA VAL A 155 3.42 -10.25 -5.62
C VAL A 155 2.61 -10.62 -6.86
N TYR A 156 3.20 -10.48 -8.05
CA TYR A 156 2.54 -10.91 -9.29
C TYR A 156 2.34 -12.41 -9.38
N GLU A 157 3.27 -13.21 -8.84
CA GLU A 157 3.09 -14.66 -8.68
C GLU A 157 1.81 -14.98 -7.92
N ARG A 158 1.54 -14.28 -6.81
CA ARG A 158 0.32 -14.50 -6.02
C ARG A 158 -0.95 -14.04 -6.72
N LEU A 159 -0.86 -12.99 -7.55
CA LEU A 159 -2.01 -12.44 -8.27
C LEU A 159 -2.34 -13.23 -9.54
N TRP A 160 -1.33 -13.89 -10.14
CA TRP A 160 -1.47 -14.76 -11.30
C TRP A 160 -1.95 -16.14 -10.87
N LYS A 161 -3.23 -16.44 -11.07
CA LYS A 161 -3.81 -17.74 -10.69
C LYS A 161 -3.52 -18.79 -11.77
N ASP A 162 -2.37 -19.49 -11.60
CA ASP A 162 -1.77 -20.74 -12.16
C ASP A 162 -2.05 -21.15 -13.64
N TYR A 163 -1.07 -21.55 -14.49
CA TYR A 163 -0.02 -22.59 -14.34
C TYR A 163 1.32 -22.26 -15.05
N THR A 164 2.40 -22.86 -14.49
CA THR A 164 3.79 -23.10 -14.95
C THR A 164 4.82 -21.96 -15.18
N ASN A 165 5.94 -22.14 -14.45
CA ASN A 165 7.25 -21.54 -14.63
C ASN A 165 7.96 -22.16 -15.84
N GLU A 166 8.34 -21.34 -16.81
CA GLU A 166 9.43 -21.60 -17.75
C GLU A 166 9.85 -20.27 -18.37
N THR A 167 11.15 -19.99 -18.36
CA THR A 167 11.75 -18.86 -19.05
C THR A 167 11.81 -19.15 -20.55
N VAL A 168 11.02 -18.46 -21.38
CA VAL A 168 11.16 -18.52 -22.84
C VAL A 168 11.01 -17.13 -23.48
N PHE A 169 11.86 -16.89 -24.46
CA PHE A 169 11.85 -15.78 -25.41
C PHE A 169 11.10 -16.19 -26.68
N ASP A 170 10.16 -15.37 -27.16
CA ASP A 170 9.88 -15.23 -28.60
C ASP A 170 9.17 -13.90 -28.86
N GLU A 171 9.48 -13.23 -29.96
CA GLU A 171 9.17 -11.81 -30.24
C GLU A 171 8.18 -11.62 -31.39
N ARG A 172 6.93 -12.13 -31.31
CA ARG A 172 5.91 -11.81 -32.34
C ARG A 172 4.51 -11.56 -31.78
N ASN A 173 3.90 -10.50 -32.32
CA ASN A 173 2.51 -10.03 -32.20
C ASN A 173 1.95 -10.00 -30.77
N PHE A 174 2.28 -8.94 -30.04
CA PHE A 174 1.76 -8.69 -28.69
C PHE A 174 0.65 -7.64 -28.70
N HIS A 175 -0.33 -7.86 -27.83
CA HIS A 175 -1.28 -6.83 -27.42
C HIS A 175 -0.75 -6.19 -26.15
N SER A 176 -0.52 -4.88 -26.19
CA SER A 176 -0.05 -4.11 -25.04
C SER A 176 -1.19 -3.30 -24.44
N TYR A 177 -1.40 -3.50 -23.14
CA TYR A 177 -2.37 -2.81 -22.30
C TYR A 177 -1.60 -1.80 -21.43
N PRO A 178 -1.82 -0.49 -21.60
CA PRO A 178 -1.14 0.52 -20.79
C PRO A 178 -1.45 0.37 -19.30
N ALA A 179 -0.55 0.91 -18.48
CA ALA A 179 -0.72 0.93 -17.03
C ALA A 179 -2.08 1.47 -16.61
N GLY A 180 -2.79 0.70 -15.77
CA GLY A 180 -4.06 1.10 -15.18
C GLY A 180 -5.28 1.07 -16.09
N THR A 181 -5.12 0.60 -17.33
CA THR A 181 -6.25 0.46 -18.26
C THR A 181 -7.08 -0.80 -18.02
N ILE A 182 -6.58 -1.73 -17.22
CA ILE A 182 -7.19 -3.03 -17.00
C ILE A 182 -7.23 -3.32 -15.51
N THR A 183 -8.38 -3.77 -15.02
CA THR A 183 -8.56 -4.20 -13.62
C THR A 183 -8.56 -5.72 -13.51
N LYS A 184 -8.85 -6.41 -14.62
CA LYS A 184 -8.83 -7.86 -14.76
C LYS A 184 -8.30 -8.29 -16.14
N PHE A 185 -7.41 -9.27 -16.14
CA PHE A 185 -6.79 -9.81 -17.35
C PHE A 185 -6.90 -11.34 -17.38
N ASP A 186 -7.32 -11.88 -18.52
CA ASP A 186 -7.45 -13.33 -18.74
C ASP A 186 -6.61 -13.77 -19.96
N CYS A 187 -5.64 -14.64 -19.69
CA CYS A 187 -4.77 -15.26 -20.69
C CYS A 187 -5.27 -16.69 -20.92
N ASN A 188 -5.85 -16.93 -22.10
CA ASN A 188 -6.43 -18.22 -22.46
C ASN A 188 -5.34 -19.23 -22.91
N GLN A 189 -5.73 -20.40 -23.41
CA GLN A 189 -4.77 -21.44 -23.80
C GLN A 189 -3.90 -21.07 -25.01
N ASP A 190 -4.35 -20.12 -25.84
CA ASP A 190 -3.60 -19.63 -27.01
C ASP A 190 -2.56 -18.56 -26.63
N CYS A 191 -2.62 -18.07 -25.39
CA CYS A 191 -1.77 -17.01 -24.88
C CYS A 191 -0.42 -17.57 -24.42
N SER A 192 0.61 -17.41 -25.27
CA SER A 192 1.91 -18.08 -25.08
C SER A 192 2.87 -17.33 -24.16
N SER A 193 2.77 -16.00 -24.07
CA SER A 193 3.67 -15.18 -23.27
C SER A 193 2.99 -13.91 -22.78
N VAL A 194 3.23 -13.57 -21.52
CA VAL A 194 2.74 -12.38 -20.83
C VAL A 194 3.92 -11.70 -20.15
N SER A 195 4.12 -10.42 -20.41
CA SER A 195 5.13 -9.58 -19.78
C SER A 195 4.46 -8.47 -18.98
N PHE A 196 4.91 -8.26 -17.75
CA PHE A 196 4.45 -7.18 -16.88
C PHE A 196 5.50 -6.07 -16.90
N THR A 197 5.05 -4.83 -17.10
CA THR A 197 5.93 -3.66 -17.16
C THR A 197 5.54 -2.61 -16.14
N GLN A 198 6.54 -1.99 -15.52
CA GLN A 198 6.36 -0.89 -14.57
C GLN A 198 7.39 0.19 -14.90
N GLY A 199 6.95 1.45 -15.05
CA GLY A 199 7.87 2.55 -15.39
C GLY A 199 8.71 2.31 -16.65
N GLY A 200 8.16 1.59 -17.64
CA GLY A 200 8.84 1.27 -18.91
C GLY A 200 9.83 0.09 -18.85
N SER A 201 10.01 -0.54 -17.69
CA SER A 201 10.88 -1.72 -17.53
C SER A 201 10.05 -2.99 -17.38
N VAL A 202 10.48 -4.11 -17.98
CA VAL A 202 9.88 -5.43 -17.76
C VAL A 202 10.29 -5.95 -16.38
N ILE A 203 9.31 -6.26 -15.55
CA ILE A 203 9.52 -6.72 -14.16
C ILE A 203 9.25 -8.22 -13.97
N MET A 204 8.47 -8.85 -14.86
CA MET A 204 8.17 -10.29 -14.82
C MET A 204 7.71 -10.76 -16.22
N LYS A 205 7.99 -12.03 -16.54
CA LYS A 205 7.40 -12.74 -17.68
C LYS A 205 6.76 -14.06 -17.24
N LYS A 206 5.63 -14.41 -17.83
CA LYS A 206 4.85 -15.63 -17.57
C LYS A 206 4.36 -16.27 -18.85
N LYS A 207 4.10 -17.59 -18.78
CA LYS A 207 3.42 -18.36 -19.82
C LYS A 207 1.95 -18.46 -19.46
N GLY A 208 1.06 -18.43 -20.45
CA GLY A 208 -0.35 -18.76 -20.25
C GLY A 208 -0.58 -20.27 -20.22
N PRO A 209 -1.81 -20.71 -19.90
CA PRO A 209 -2.97 -19.89 -19.52
C PRO A 209 -2.88 -19.38 -18.06
N GLY A 210 -3.64 -18.33 -17.75
CA GLY A 210 -3.74 -17.78 -16.40
C GLY A 210 -4.65 -16.56 -16.32
N SER A 211 -4.92 -16.08 -15.10
CA SER A 211 -5.72 -14.87 -14.90
C SER A 211 -5.14 -14.01 -13.80
N MET A 212 -5.32 -12.70 -13.95
CA MET A 212 -4.97 -11.70 -12.94
C MET A 212 -6.19 -10.84 -12.62
N SER A 213 -6.55 -10.78 -11.34
CA SER A 213 -7.55 -9.86 -10.81
C SER A 213 -6.88 -8.80 -9.93
N ASN A 214 -7.38 -7.56 -9.97
CA ASN A 214 -6.82 -6.41 -9.24
C ASN A 214 -5.42 -6.03 -9.73
N VAL A 215 -5.27 -5.89 -11.05
CA VAL A 215 -4.02 -5.41 -11.66
C VAL A 215 -3.70 -4.01 -11.10
N PRO A 216 -2.50 -3.76 -10.55
CA PRO A 216 -2.12 -2.44 -10.06
C PRO A 216 -2.15 -1.39 -11.17
N SER A 217 -2.53 -0.16 -10.83
CA SER A 217 -2.78 0.91 -11.81
C SER A 217 -1.53 1.43 -12.53
N ASP A 218 -0.35 1.05 -12.05
CA ASP A 218 0.95 1.42 -12.58
C ASP A 218 1.60 0.31 -13.43
N ILE A 219 0.86 -0.76 -13.72
CA ILE A 219 1.35 -1.94 -14.43
C ILE A 219 0.77 -2.07 -15.81
N GLY A 220 1.65 -2.03 -16.80
CA GLY A 220 1.34 -2.42 -18.16
C GLY A 220 1.44 -3.93 -18.33
N ILE A 221 0.60 -4.50 -19.19
CA ILE A 221 0.65 -5.91 -19.56
C ILE A 221 0.86 -6.00 -21.06
N SER A 222 1.81 -6.82 -21.50
CA SER A 222 2.00 -7.16 -22.90
C SER A 222 1.85 -8.65 -23.07
N ALA A 223 0.88 -9.11 -23.87
CA ALA A 223 0.61 -10.53 -24.03
C ALA A 223 0.48 -10.92 -25.50
N SER A 224 1.05 -12.07 -25.85
CA SER A 224 0.77 -12.70 -27.14
C SER A 224 -0.57 -13.41 -27.00
N HIS A 225 -1.59 -12.99 -27.75
CA HIS A 225 -2.93 -13.61 -27.82
C HIS A 225 -3.75 -13.64 -26.50
N GLY A 226 -3.66 -12.62 -25.64
CA GLY A 226 -4.44 -12.50 -24.39
C GLY A 226 -5.60 -11.49 -24.45
N GLY A 227 -6.65 -11.70 -23.65
CA GLY A 227 -7.88 -10.88 -23.65
C GLY A 227 -8.20 -10.24 -22.31
N THR A 228 -8.87 -9.09 -22.33
CA THR A 228 -9.38 -8.42 -21.13
C THR A 228 -10.85 -8.76 -20.92
N LYS A 229 -11.23 -9.15 -19.70
CA LYS A 229 -12.65 -9.25 -19.35
C LYS A 229 -13.12 -7.94 -18.72
N GLY A 230 -14.09 -7.30 -19.36
CA GLY A 230 -14.85 -6.18 -18.79
C GLY A 230 -14.05 -4.88 -18.67
N LEU A 231 -13.44 -4.43 -19.77
CA LEU A 231 -13.06 -3.02 -19.92
C LEU A 231 -14.26 -2.10 -19.64
#